data_AF-A0A2E4Y652-F1
#
_entry.id   AF-A0A2E4Y652-F1
#
_cell.length_a   1.000
_cell.length_b   1.000
_cell.length_c   1.000
_cell.angle_alpha   90.00
_cell.angle_beta   90.00
_cell.angle_gamma   90.00
#
_symmetry.space_group_name_H-M   'P 1'
#
loop_
_entity.id
_entity.type
_entity.pdbx_description
1 polymer ?
#
loop_
_entity_poly.entity_id
_entity_poly.type
_entity_poly.pdbx_seq_one_letter_code
_entity_poly.pdbx_strand_id
1 'polypeptide(L)'
;MIKLPFYDEIRIDKKDIESWKRTIENLKFGTIPVYFFLNDLEEEMQNKFISLFFDIINENNFNLFFPYPIYIVSSTSKRFGSKDIIFKSKKDLPAFFKKDLQKLKARELDSLKRILLNAERVSNIDEFKKINFIKENAKKQKVLFNLTNEFNFFQNILDETTDEEI
;
A
#
# COMPACT_ATOMS: atom_id res chain seq x y z
N MET A 1 -14.38 -12.15 16.86
CA MET A 1 -13.67 -13.38 16.45
C MET A 1 -12.71 -12.98 15.34
N ILE A 2 -11.40 -13.11 15.54
CA ILE A 2 -10.40 -12.67 14.55
C ILE A 2 -10.35 -13.72 13.44
N LYS A 3 -10.75 -13.34 12.22
CA LYS A 3 -10.70 -14.22 11.05
C LYS A 3 -9.32 -14.12 10.42
N LEU A 4 -8.77 -15.25 9.95
CA LEU A 4 -7.54 -15.22 9.17
C LEU A 4 -7.81 -14.52 7.82
N PRO A 5 -6.82 -13.77 7.29
CA PRO A 5 -6.90 -13.20 5.95
C PRO A 5 -6.78 -14.33 4.91
N PHE A 6 -7.92 -14.74 4.36
CA PHE A 6 -7.98 -15.60 3.17
C PHE A 6 -8.37 -14.77 1.97
N TYR A 7 -8.03 -15.26 0.78
CA TYR A 7 -8.52 -14.62 -0.44
C TYR A 7 -10.05 -14.56 -0.45
N ASP A 8 -10.59 -13.36 -0.56
CA ASP A 8 -12.00 -13.16 -0.88
C ASP A 8 -12.17 -13.11 -2.41
N GLU A 9 -13.11 -13.90 -2.94
CA GLU A 9 -13.37 -14.01 -4.37
C GLU A 9 -14.52 -13.06 -4.74
N ILE A 10 -14.22 -12.06 -5.56
CA ILE A 10 -15.24 -11.15 -6.07
C ILE A 10 -15.53 -11.49 -7.52
N ARG A 11 -16.73 -12.03 -7.74
CA ARG A 11 -17.26 -12.31 -9.08
C ARG A 11 -17.99 -11.09 -9.60
N ILE A 12 -17.71 -10.78 -10.86
CA ILE A 12 -18.32 -9.65 -11.55
C ILE A 12 -19.28 -10.19 -12.60
N ASP A 13 -20.54 -10.34 -12.19
CA ASP A 13 -21.58 -10.99 -13.00
C ASP A 13 -22.33 -10.00 -13.93
N LYS A 14 -22.28 -8.70 -13.65
CA LYS A 14 -23.10 -7.69 -14.36
C LYS A 14 -22.26 -6.83 -15.29
N LYS A 15 -22.69 -6.68 -16.55
CA LYS A 15 -22.14 -5.75 -17.56
C LYS A 15 -22.52 -4.28 -17.28
N ASP A 16 -22.53 -3.87 -16.02
CA ASP A 16 -22.91 -2.51 -15.61
C ASP A 16 -21.74 -1.79 -14.94
N ILE A 17 -21.29 -0.71 -15.57
CA ILE A 17 -20.14 0.09 -15.16
C ILE A 17 -20.39 0.74 -13.81
N GLU A 18 -21.61 1.22 -13.54
CA GLU A 18 -21.93 1.82 -12.24
C GLU A 18 -21.89 0.78 -11.12
N SER A 19 -22.35 -0.44 -11.40
CA SER A 19 -22.24 -1.54 -10.46
C SER A 19 -20.78 -1.87 -10.15
N TRP A 20 -19.88 -1.79 -11.14
CA TRP A 20 -18.44 -2.03 -10.90
C TRP A 20 -17.85 -0.94 -10.00
N LYS A 21 -18.14 0.33 -10.28
CA LYS A 21 -17.68 1.44 -9.44
C LYS A 21 -18.12 1.27 -7.99
N ARG A 22 -19.41 0.98 -7.76
CA ARG A 22 -19.93 0.73 -6.41
C ARG A 22 -19.26 -0.45 -5.73
N THR A 23 -18.97 -1.54 -6.44
CA THR A 23 -18.26 -2.68 -5.86
C THR A 23 -16.84 -2.31 -5.46
N ILE A 24 -16.12 -1.56 -6.32
CA ILE A 24 -14.75 -1.10 -6.07
C ILE A 24 -14.71 -0.08 -4.92
N GLU A 25 -15.67 0.85 -4.85
CA GLU A 25 -15.72 1.87 -3.78
C GLU A 25 -16.13 1.31 -2.42
N ASN A 26 -17.04 0.32 -2.40
CA ASN A 26 -17.48 -0.33 -1.15
C ASN A 26 -16.48 -1.37 -0.63
N LEU A 27 -15.45 -1.68 -1.41
CA LEU A 27 -14.40 -2.59 -1.02
C LEU A 27 -13.55 -1.95 0.08
N LYS A 28 -13.46 -2.64 1.23
CA LYS A 28 -12.57 -2.25 2.32
C LYS A 28 -11.13 -2.63 1.97
N PHE A 29 -10.51 -1.84 1.10
CA PHE A 29 -9.11 -1.97 0.71
C PHE A 29 -8.21 -2.13 1.93
N GLY A 30 -7.31 -3.14 1.89
CA GLY A 30 -6.34 -3.33 2.95
C GLY A 30 -6.78 -4.13 4.17
N THR A 31 -8.03 -4.60 4.23
CA THR A 31 -8.50 -5.41 5.37
C THR A 31 -8.28 -6.90 5.17
N ILE A 32 -8.44 -7.37 3.94
CA ILE A 32 -8.37 -8.79 3.54
C ILE A 32 -7.74 -8.84 2.14
N PRO A 33 -6.95 -9.87 1.79
CA PRO A 33 -6.49 -10.08 0.42
C PRO A 33 -7.69 -10.42 -0.48
N VAL A 34 -7.81 -9.74 -1.60
CA VAL A 34 -8.97 -9.87 -2.50
C VAL A 34 -8.48 -10.23 -3.89
N TYR A 35 -9.24 -11.04 -4.62
CA TYR A 35 -9.08 -11.11 -6.06
C TYR A 35 -10.40 -10.99 -6.81
N PHE A 36 -10.33 -10.33 -7.97
CA PHE A 36 -11.44 -10.24 -8.90
C PHE A 36 -11.37 -11.37 -9.92
N PHE A 37 -12.48 -12.04 -10.15
CA PHE A 37 -12.60 -13.05 -11.19
C PHE A 37 -13.36 -12.47 -12.39
N LEU A 38 -12.65 -12.27 -13.51
CA LEU A 38 -13.18 -11.62 -14.71
C LEU A 38 -13.34 -12.56 -15.91
N ASN A 39 -13.00 -13.85 -15.76
CA ASN A 39 -13.02 -14.80 -16.88
C ASN A 39 -14.42 -15.05 -17.46
N ASP A 40 -15.49 -14.68 -16.73
CA ASP A 40 -16.87 -14.79 -17.18
C ASP A 40 -17.28 -13.61 -18.09
N LEU A 41 -16.45 -12.58 -18.23
CA LEU A 41 -16.68 -11.41 -19.07
C LEU A 41 -15.95 -11.53 -20.42
N GLU A 42 -16.48 -10.88 -21.46
CA GLU A 42 -15.81 -10.72 -22.75
C GLU A 42 -14.53 -9.86 -22.62
N GLU A 43 -13.52 -10.13 -23.45
CA GLU A 43 -12.21 -9.45 -23.41
C GLU A 43 -12.32 -7.91 -23.47
N GLU A 44 -13.24 -7.36 -24.25
CA GLU A 44 -13.45 -5.91 -24.30
C GLU A 44 -13.93 -5.34 -22.96
N MET A 45 -14.80 -6.06 -22.27
CA MET A 45 -15.35 -5.68 -20.96
C MET A 45 -14.33 -5.87 -19.84
N GLN A 46 -13.49 -6.92 -19.92
CA GLN A 46 -12.36 -7.11 -19.01
C GLN A 46 -11.41 -5.91 -19.07
N ASN A 47 -11.06 -5.45 -20.27
CA ASN A 47 -10.20 -4.28 -20.44
C ASN A 47 -10.82 -3.01 -19.86
N LYS A 48 -12.12 -2.78 -20.08
CA LYS A 48 -12.84 -1.63 -19.51
C LYS A 48 -12.84 -1.66 -17.98
N PHE A 49 -13.08 -2.83 -17.38
CA PHE A 49 -13.01 -3.00 -15.93
C PHE A 49 -11.62 -2.69 -15.39
N ILE A 50 -10.57 -3.23 -16.02
CA ILE A 50 -9.18 -3.01 -15.57
C ILE A 50 -8.81 -1.52 -15.65
N SER A 51 -9.18 -0.82 -16.73
CA SER A 51 -8.99 0.63 -16.83
C SER A 51 -9.68 1.38 -15.69
N LEU A 52 -10.98 1.13 -15.49
CA LEU A 52 -11.76 1.75 -14.41
C LEU A 52 -11.19 1.47 -13.02
N PHE A 53 -10.71 0.25 -12.80
CA PHE A 53 -10.09 -0.15 -11.54
C PHE A 53 -8.82 0.65 -11.25
N PHE A 54 -7.91 0.77 -12.23
CA PHE A 54 -6.71 1.59 -12.08
C PHE A 54 -7.02 3.07 -11.92
N ASP A 55 -8.03 3.60 -12.63
CA ASP A 55 -8.46 4.99 -12.49
C ASP A 55 -8.90 5.29 -11.05
N ILE A 56 -9.78 4.44 -10.47
CA ILE A 56 -10.27 4.61 -9.09
C ILE A 56 -9.13 4.50 -8.07
N ILE A 57 -8.18 3.59 -8.28
CA ILE A 57 -7.02 3.44 -7.38
C ILE A 57 -6.13 4.67 -7.41
N ASN A 58 -5.88 5.21 -8.60
CA ASN A 58 -5.07 6.41 -8.77
C ASN A 58 -5.78 7.64 -8.17
N GLU A 59 -7.09 7.78 -8.37
CA GLU A 59 -7.87 8.88 -7.79
C GLU A 59 -7.86 8.87 -6.26
N ASN A 60 -7.94 7.68 -5.65
CA ASN A 60 -7.96 7.53 -4.19
C ASN A 60 -6.57 7.33 -3.56
N ASN A 61 -5.49 7.33 -4.35
CA ASN A 61 -4.13 7.02 -3.92
C ASN A 61 -4.01 5.70 -3.12
N PHE A 62 -4.77 4.67 -3.50
CA PHE A 62 -4.68 3.38 -2.82
C PHE A 62 -3.41 2.62 -3.21
N ASN A 63 -2.75 2.00 -2.23
CA ASN A 63 -1.65 1.09 -2.50
C ASN A 63 -2.22 -0.31 -2.81
N LEU A 64 -1.87 -0.84 -3.98
CA LEU A 64 -2.34 -2.15 -4.47
C LEU A 64 -1.77 -3.35 -3.72
N PHE A 65 -0.65 -3.18 -3.04
CA PHE A 65 0.08 -4.26 -2.35
C PHE A 65 -0.02 -4.18 -0.83
N PHE A 66 -0.47 -3.05 -0.30
CA PHE A 66 -0.44 -2.77 1.13
C PHE A 66 -1.80 -2.26 1.61
N PRO A 67 -2.31 -2.67 2.79
CA PRO A 67 -1.81 -3.73 3.70
C PRO A 67 -1.93 -5.17 3.20
N TYR A 68 -2.87 -5.45 2.29
CA TYR A 68 -3.03 -6.74 1.63
C TYR A 68 -3.12 -6.54 0.12
N PRO A 69 -2.52 -7.45 -0.68
CA PRO A 69 -2.50 -7.29 -2.12
C PRO A 69 -3.86 -7.60 -2.74
N ILE A 70 -4.15 -6.89 -3.82
CA ILE A 70 -5.32 -7.14 -4.67
C ILE A 70 -4.86 -7.75 -5.98
N TYR A 71 -5.52 -8.81 -6.39
CA TYR A 71 -5.21 -9.49 -7.63
C TYR A 71 -6.39 -9.49 -8.59
N ILE A 72 -6.11 -9.60 -9.89
CA ILE A 72 -7.13 -9.70 -10.93
C ILE A 72 -6.87 -10.97 -11.71
N VAL A 73 -7.87 -11.84 -11.80
CA VAL A 73 -7.83 -13.03 -12.64
C VAL A 73 -8.57 -12.72 -13.93
N SER A 74 -7.83 -12.67 -15.05
CA SER A 74 -8.32 -12.27 -16.36
C SER A 74 -7.65 -13.10 -17.46
N SER A 75 -8.42 -13.48 -18.48
CA SER A 75 -7.88 -14.10 -19.69
C SER A 75 -6.97 -13.13 -20.47
N THR A 76 -7.24 -11.83 -20.37
CA THR A 76 -6.53 -10.78 -21.10
C THR A 76 -5.43 -10.16 -20.24
N SER A 77 -4.23 -10.71 -20.34
CA SER A 77 -3.06 -10.30 -19.54
C SER A 77 -2.10 -9.34 -20.27
N LYS A 78 -2.40 -8.91 -21.50
CA LYS A 78 -1.40 -8.33 -22.42
C LYS A 78 -1.33 -6.80 -22.44
N ARG A 79 -2.38 -6.08 -22.03
CA ARG A 79 -2.47 -4.62 -22.25
C ARG A 79 -2.00 -3.76 -21.08
N PHE A 80 -2.01 -4.28 -19.86
CA PHE A 80 -1.66 -3.51 -18.67
C PHE A 80 -0.35 -4.04 -18.11
N GLY A 81 0.69 -3.19 -18.07
CA GLY A 81 2.09 -3.57 -17.81
C GLY A 81 2.40 -4.18 -16.43
N SER A 82 1.40 -4.33 -15.57
CA SER A 82 1.54 -4.81 -14.19
C SER A 82 1.37 -6.33 -14.11
N LYS A 83 2.40 -7.08 -14.50
CA LYS A 83 2.41 -8.57 -14.44
C LYS A 83 2.16 -9.13 -13.04
N ASP A 84 2.43 -8.34 -12.00
CA ASP A 84 2.37 -8.79 -10.60
C ASP A 84 0.96 -8.72 -9.98
N ILE A 85 -0.01 -8.16 -10.72
CA ILE A 85 -1.40 -7.98 -10.26
C ILE A 85 -2.37 -8.84 -11.08
N ILE A 86 -2.10 -9.01 -12.38
CA ILE A 86 -3.01 -9.68 -13.32
C ILE A 86 -2.52 -11.10 -13.61
N PHE A 87 -3.33 -12.09 -13.23
CA PHE A 87 -3.07 -13.51 -13.40
C PHE A 87 -4.07 -14.14 -14.38
N LYS A 88 -3.65 -15.18 -15.10
CA LYS A 88 -4.53 -15.90 -16.05
C LYS A 88 -5.46 -16.89 -15.36
N SER A 89 -4.98 -17.48 -14.27
CA SER A 89 -5.70 -18.49 -13.52
C SER A 89 -5.60 -18.27 -12.02
N LYS A 90 -6.61 -18.70 -11.28
CA LYS A 90 -6.59 -18.79 -9.80
C LYS A 90 -5.41 -19.62 -9.29
N LYS A 91 -4.92 -20.58 -10.09
CA LYS A 91 -3.75 -21.40 -9.76
C LYS A 91 -2.47 -20.59 -9.67
N ASP A 92 -2.36 -19.50 -10.43
CA ASP A 92 -1.16 -18.68 -10.53
C ASP A 92 -1.06 -17.64 -9.40
N LEU A 93 -2.15 -17.45 -8.62
CA LEU A 93 -2.14 -16.56 -7.46
C LEU A 93 -1.10 -17.01 -6.42
N PRO A 94 -0.49 -16.08 -5.66
CA PRO A 94 0.45 -16.43 -4.60
C PRO A 94 -0.15 -17.39 -3.56
N ALA A 95 0.60 -18.42 -3.17
CA ALA A 95 0.14 -19.47 -2.25
C ALA A 95 -0.05 -19.01 -0.80
N PHE A 96 0.42 -17.81 -0.46
CA PHE A 96 0.46 -17.28 0.90
C PHE A 96 -0.91 -17.23 1.58
N PHE A 97 -1.97 -16.90 0.82
CA PHE A 97 -3.34 -16.80 1.33
C PHE A 97 -4.25 -17.96 0.87
N LYS A 98 -3.69 -19.04 0.31
CA LYS A 98 -4.45 -20.18 -0.25
C LYS A 98 -4.85 -21.26 0.76
N LYS A 99 -4.28 -21.26 1.98
CA LYS A 99 -4.51 -22.36 2.95
C LYS A 99 -5.88 -22.25 3.62
N ASP A 100 -6.48 -23.38 3.96
CA ASP A 100 -7.70 -23.44 4.78
C ASP A 100 -7.43 -23.19 6.28
N LEU A 101 -8.50 -22.88 7.01
CA LEU A 101 -8.59 -22.62 8.46
C LEU A 101 -7.81 -23.63 9.32
N GLN A 102 -6.53 -23.37 9.56
CA GLN A 102 -5.83 -23.96 10.71
C GLN A 102 -6.18 -23.16 11.96
N LYS A 103 -6.54 -23.86 13.05
CA LYS A 103 -6.69 -23.23 14.37
C LYS A 103 -5.35 -22.60 14.75
N LEU A 104 -5.34 -21.27 14.86
CA LEU A 104 -4.15 -20.51 15.27
C LEU A 104 -3.75 -20.88 16.70
N LYS A 105 -2.44 -21.03 16.92
CA LYS A 105 -1.87 -21.09 18.26
C LYS A 105 -1.94 -19.71 18.91
N ALA A 106 -1.95 -19.65 20.25
CA ALA A 106 -2.06 -18.38 20.99
C ALA A 106 -1.01 -17.32 20.55
N ARG A 107 0.24 -17.74 20.31
CA ARG A 107 1.30 -16.87 19.80
C ARG A 107 1.02 -16.30 18.41
N GLU A 108 0.42 -17.09 17.52
CA GLU A 108 0.09 -16.66 16.16
C GLU A 108 -1.09 -15.69 16.17
N LEU A 109 -2.04 -15.90 17.08
CA LEU A 109 -3.19 -15.02 17.28
C LEU A 109 -2.75 -13.63 17.77
N ASP A 110 -1.77 -13.57 18.68
CA ASP A 110 -1.20 -12.30 19.13
C ASP A 110 -0.37 -11.60 18.04
N SER A 111 0.38 -12.35 17.22
CA SER A 111 1.03 -11.80 16.03
C SER A 111 0.02 -11.22 15.04
N LEU A 112 -1.09 -11.92 14.80
CA LEU A 112 -2.16 -11.48 13.91
C LEU A 112 -2.82 -10.19 14.42
N LYS A 113 -3.09 -10.07 15.73
CA LYS A 113 -3.60 -8.83 16.33
C LYS A 113 -2.66 -7.65 16.08
N ARG A 114 -1.34 -7.84 16.24
CA ARG A 114 -0.35 -6.79 16.00
C ARG A 114 -0.33 -6.37 14.52
N ILE A 115 -0.42 -7.34 13.61
CA ILE A 115 -0.47 -7.07 12.16
C ILE A 115 -1.73 -6.27 11.82
N LEU A 116 -2.90 -6.64 12.34
CA LEU A 116 -4.16 -5.93 12.08
C LEU A 116 -4.12 -4.48 12.61
N LEU A 117 -3.65 -4.28 13.84
CA LEU A 117 -3.48 -2.94 14.41
C LEU A 117 -2.50 -2.08 13.59
N ASN A 118 -1.43 -2.69 13.07
CA ASN A 118 -0.49 -2.00 12.19
C ASN A 118 -1.11 -1.68 10.82
N ALA A 119 -1.90 -2.60 10.25
CA ALA A 119 -2.61 -2.38 8.99
C ALA A 119 -3.60 -1.21 9.10
N GLU A 120 -4.40 -1.16 10.17
CA GLU A 120 -5.32 -0.04 10.46
C GLU A 120 -4.59 1.29 10.67
N ARG A 121 -3.41 1.27 11.27
CA ARG A 121 -2.58 2.48 11.42
C ARG A 121 -2.09 2.98 10.07
N VAL A 122 -1.69 2.09 9.17
CA VAL A 122 -1.18 2.50 7.85
C VAL A 122 -2.31 2.97 6.94
N SER A 123 -3.49 2.35 6.97
CA SER A 123 -4.64 2.80 6.16
C SER A 123 -5.10 4.22 6.53
N ASN A 124 -4.74 4.71 7.72
CA ASN A 124 -5.06 6.05 8.20
C ASN A 124 -3.94 7.08 7.97
N ILE A 125 -2.84 6.72 7.30
CA ILE A 125 -1.71 7.64 7.07
C ILE A 125 -1.70 8.09 5.61
N ASP A 126 -1.86 9.40 5.41
CA ASP A 126 -1.62 10.05 4.13
C ASP A 126 -0.11 10.00 3.80
N GLU A 127 0.27 9.04 2.96
CA GLU A 127 1.65 8.76 2.58
C GLU A 127 2.33 10.00 1.97
N PHE A 128 1.61 10.73 1.10
CA PHE A 128 2.12 11.93 0.45
C PHE A 128 2.42 13.05 1.44
N LYS A 129 1.53 13.29 2.41
CA LYS A 129 1.79 14.28 3.47
C LYS A 129 3.01 13.90 4.30
N LYS A 130 3.19 12.61 4.62
CA LYS A 130 4.32 12.15 5.42
C LYS A 130 5.65 12.25 4.66
N ILE A 131 5.66 11.89 3.38
CA ILE A 131 6.83 12.06 2.51
C ILE A 131 7.21 13.53 2.40
N ASN A 132 6.24 14.41 2.20
CA ASN A 132 6.48 15.85 2.12
C ASN A 132 7.02 16.40 3.44
N PHE A 133 6.44 16.00 4.57
CA PHE A 133 6.93 16.36 5.91
C PHE A 133 8.38 15.91 6.14
N ILE A 134 8.72 14.68 5.77
CA ILE A 134 10.09 14.16 5.88
C ILE A 134 11.05 14.97 5.01
N LYS A 135 10.68 15.28 3.76
CA LYS A 135 11.50 16.09 2.86
C LYS A 135 11.74 17.49 3.40
N GLU A 136 10.71 18.14 3.93
CA GLU A 136 10.85 19.46 4.54
C GLU A 136 11.74 19.45 5.78
N ASN A 137 11.57 18.46 6.67
CA ASN A 137 12.42 18.34 7.86
C ASN A 137 13.87 18.03 7.52
N ALA A 138 14.13 17.19 6.51
CA ALA A 138 15.48 16.92 6.05
C ALA A 138 16.18 18.20 5.56
N LYS A 139 15.47 19.08 4.84
CA LYS A 139 16.00 20.39 4.44
C LYS A 139 16.33 21.26 5.65
N LYS A 140 15.41 21.36 6.62
CA LYS A 140 15.62 22.15 7.85
C LYS A 140 16.80 21.64 8.66
N GLN A 141 16.95 20.33 8.80
CA GLN A 141 18.09 19.74 9.51
C GLN A 141 19.42 20.00 8.82
N LYS A 142 19.46 19.98 7.48
CA LYS A 142 20.67 20.34 6.73
C LYS A 142 21.09 21.79 6.97
N VAL A 143 20.12 22.72 6.99
CA VAL A 143 20.38 24.12 7.33
C VAL A 143 20.88 24.26 8.77
N LEU A 144 20.22 23.60 9.72
CA LEU A 144 20.62 23.61 11.12
C LEU A 144 22.06 23.09 11.31
N PHE A 145 22.41 22.01 10.62
CA PHE A 145 23.75 21.43 10.66
C PHE A 145 24.82 22.44 10.19
N ASN A 146 24.56 23.12 9.07
CA ASN A 146 25.49 24.13 8.56
C ASN A 146 25.65 25.31 9.54
N LEU A 147 24.55 25.83 10.06
CA LEU A 147 24.57 26.93 11.04
C LEU A 147 25.29 26.53 12.34
N THR A 148 25.13 25.28 12.77
CA THR A 148 25.81 24.77 13.97
C THR A 148 27.32 24.66 13.74
N ASN A 149 27.75 24.23 12.55
CA ASN A 149 29.17 24.18 12.21
C ASN A 149 29.78 25.59 12.12
N GLU A 150 29.08 26.54 11.50
CA GLU A 150 29.52 27.94 11.45
C GLU A 150 29.61 28.54 12.86
N PHE A 151 28.60 28.31 13.70
CA PHE A 151 28.60 28.75 15.09
C PHE A 151 29.80 28.19 15.87
N ASN A 152 30.03 26.88 15.78
CA ASN A 152 31.17 26.23 16.45
C ASN A 152 32.51 26.78 15.94
N PHE A 153 32.62 27.08 14.64
CA PHE A 153 33.81 27.69 14.08
C PHE A 153 34.08 29.08 14.66
N PHE A 154 33.05 29.94 14.73
CA PHE A 154 33.20 31.26 15.34
C PHE A 154 33.51 31.18 16.82
N GLN A 155 32.91 30.22 17.53
CA GLN A 155 33.18 30.01 18.95
C GLN A 155 34.64 29.60 19.18
N ASN A 156 35.18 28.69 18.37
CA ASN A 156 36.59 28.31 18.45
C ASN A 156 37.54 29.50 18.20
N ILE A 157 37.25 30.35 17.21
CA ILE A 157 38.05 31.57 16.96
C ILE A 157 37.98 32.53 18.15
N LEU A 158 36.78 32.68 18.73
CA LEU A 158 36.59 33.55 19.89
C LEU A 158 37.43 33.05 21.07
N ASP A 159 37.35 31.76 21.36
CA ASP A 159 38.11 31.12 22.45
C ASP A 159 39.63 31.28 22.22
N GLU A 160 40.12 31.05 21.00
CA GLU A 160 41.53 31.26 20.61
C GLU A 160 41.99 32.72 20.79
N THR A 161 41.14 33.70 20.45
CA THR A 161 41.49 35.13 20.58
C THR A 161 41.43 35.64 22.02
N THR A 162 40.57 35.08 22.87
CA THR A 162 40.57 35.39 24.31
C THR A 162 41.74 34.76 25.08
N ASP A 163 42.29 33.65 24.61
CA ASP A 163 43.46 33.02 25.22
C ASP A 163 44.79 33.72 24.86
N GLU A 164 44.85 34.51 23.79
CA GLU A 164 46.03 35.31 23.39
C GLU A 164 46.17 36.66 24.12
N GLU A 165 45.14 37.12 24.85
CA GLU A 165 45.14 38.40 25.60
C GLU A 165 45.53 38.29 27.09
N ILE A 166 46.02 37.13 27.57
CA ILE A 166 46.53 36.90 28.94
C ILE A 166 48.04 36.66 28.93
#